data_AF-A0A955CHD7-F1
#
_entry.id   AF-A0A955CHD7-F1
#
_cell.length_a   1.000
_cell.length_b   1.000
_cell.length_c   1.000
_cell.angle_alpha   90.00
_cell.angle_beta   90.00
_cell.angle_gamma   90.00
#
_symmetry.space_group_name_H-M   'P 1'
#
loop_
_entity.id
_entity.type
_entity.pdbx_description
1 polymer ?
#
loop_
_entity_poly.entity_id
_entity_poly.type
_entity_poly.pdbx_seq_one_letter_code
_entity_poly.pdbx_strand_id
1 'polypeptide(L)'
;KKIQVPFDQLIVFSTNLEPKDLVDDAFLRRIPYKIEVADPTEDEFRNLFKIMAPKVGLEFNQEALDHLIQNHYLAVKRPFRCCQPRDLLQQVVNYCHYVGERPAMSKQYLDYAVENYFAIM
;
A
#
# COMPACT_ATOMS: atom_id res chain seq x y z
N LYS A 1 10.24 41.44 -6.05
CA LYS A 1 11.60 41.05 -5.62
C LYS A 1 11.61 39.54 -5.41
N LYS A 2 12.51 38.78 -6.07
CA LYS A 2 12.77 37.37 -5.74
C LYS A 2 13.86 37.32 -4.66
N ILE A 3 13.68 36.49 -3.64
CA ILE A 3 14.67 36.24 -2.59
C ILE A 3 15.21 34.82 -2.82
N GLN A 4 16.53 34.66 -2.76
CA GLN A 4 17.20 33.36 -2.79
C GLN A 4 17.72 33.06 -1.39
N VAL A 5 17.46 31.84 -0.91
CA VAL A 5 17.92 31.35 0.40
C VAL A 5 18.60 30.01 0.18
N PRO A 6 19.80 29.78 0.72
CA PRO A 6 20.47 28.49 0.59
C PRO A 6 19.73 27.40 1.38
N PHE A 7 19.65 26.20 0.80
CA PHE A 7 19.13 25.02 1.44
C PHE A 7 19.77 23.75 0.85
N ASP A 8 19.88 22.72 1.67
CA ASP A 8 20.33 21.41 1.23
C ASP A 8 19.13 20.55 0.82
N GLN A 9 19.28 19.84 -0.30
CA GLN A 9 18.19 19.04 -0.89
C GLN A 9 18.55 17.56 -0.90
N LEU A 10 17.64 16.75 -0.36
CA LEU A 10 17.57 15.32 -0.66
C LEU A 10 16.46 15.10 -1.70
N ILE A 11 16.83 14.64 -2.89
CA ILE A 11 15.89 14.40 -3.99
C ILE A 11 15.60 12.89 -4.08
N VAL A 12 14.32 12.53 -4.07
CA VAL A 12 13.84 11.15 -4.26
C VAL A 12 12.84 11.15 -5.40
N PHE A 13 13.13 10.34 -6.43
CA PHE A 13 12.22 10.12 -7.55
C PHE A 13 11.49 8.79 -7.36
N SER A 14 10.18 8.78 -7.62
CA SER A 14 9.35 7.58 -7.66
C SER A 14 8.54 7.60 -8.95
N THR A 15 8.69 6.57 -9.77
CA THR A 15 8.07 6.48 -11.09
C THR A 15 7.89 5.01 -11.48
N ASN A 16 6.91 4.75 -12.33
CA ASN A 16 6.70 3.44 -12.97
C ASN A 16 7.39 3.36 -14.34
N LEU A 17 8.04 4.43 -14.80
CA LEU A 17 8.80 4.46 -16.05
C LEU A 17 10.21 3.90 -15.86
N GLU A 18 10.78 3.30 -16.90
CA GLU A 18 12.18 2.87 -16.87
C GLU A 18 13.10 4.10 -16.74
N PRO A 19 14.22 4.03 -15.98
CA PRO A 19 15.09 5.17 -15.74
C PRO A 19 15.58 5.89 -17.02
N LYS A 20 15.81 5.13 -18.10
CA LYS A 20 16.24 5.65 -19.41
C LYS A 20 15.21 6.57 -20.08
N ASP A 21 13.93 6.40 -19.74
CA ASP A 21 12.83 7.17 -20.32
C ASP A 21 12.50 8.41 -19.47
N LEU A 22 13.12 8.55 -18.30
CA LEU A 22 12.83 9.62 -17.35
C LEU A 22 13.59 10.91 -17.68
N VAL A 23 14.91 10.81 -17.90
CA VAL A 23 15.84 11.94 -18.07
C VAL A 23 17.07 11.52 -18.88
N ASP A 24 17.86 12.51 -19.34
CA ASP A 24 19.08 12.26 -20.10
C ASP A 24 20.20 11.56 -19.28
N ASP A 25 21.21 11.05 -20.00
CA ASP A 25 22.37 10.38 -19.42
C ASP A 25 23.20 11.27 -18.48
N ALA A 26 23.13 12.59 -18.64
CA ALA A 26 23.83 13.53 -17.77
C ALA A 26 23.16 13.60 -16.39
N PHE A 27 21.84 13.55 -16.34
CA PHE A 27 21.04 13.50 -15.12
C PHE A 27 21.13 12.14 -14.42
N LEU A 28 21.05 11.03 -15.17
CA LEU A 28 21.09 9.68 -14.59
C LEU A 28 22.42 9.37 -13.87
N ARG A 29 23.51 10.03 -14.26
CA ARG A 29 24.81 9.96 -13.57
C ARG A 29 24.80 10.59 -12.17
N ARG A 30 23.86 11.51 -11.89
CA ARG A 30 23.70 12.16 -10.58
C ARG A 30 22.70 11.44 -9.67
N ILE A 31 22.05 10.39 -10.16
CA ILE A 31 21.15 9.52 -9.39
C ILE A 31 21.85 8.16 -9.25
N PRO A 32 22.75 7.99 -8.26
CA PRO A 32 23.58 6.80 -8.16
C PRO A 32 22.75 5.54 -7.84
N TYR A 33 21.69 5.68 -7.04
CA TYR A 33 20.84 4.58 -6.61
C TYR A 33 19.56 4.51 -7.46
N LYS A 34 19.32 3.34 -8.05
CA LYS A 34 18.14 3.02 -8.85
C LYS A 34 17.60 1.72 -8.27
N ILE A 35 16.59 1.85 -7.42
CA ILE A 35 16.05 0.72 -6.65
C ILE A 35 14.72 0.33 -7.29
N GLU A 36 14.66 -0.90 -7.78
CA GLU A 36 13.41 -1.50 -8.21
C GLU A 36 12.63 -1.96 -6.98
N VAL A 37 11.34 -1.63 -6.94
CA VAL A 37 10.41 -2.08 -5.90
C VAL A 37 9.40 -3.00 -6.58
N ALA A 38 9.64 -4.30 -6.47
CA ALA A 38 8.76 -5.32 -7.01
C ALA A 38 7.50 -5.49 -6.16
N ASP A 39 6.53 -6.24 -6.70
CA ASP A 39 5.38 -6.68 -5.95
C ASP A 39 5.81 -7.64 -4.82
N PRO A 40 5.15 -7.56 -3.65
CA PRO A 40 5.50 -8.41 -2.53
C PRO A 40 5.06 -9.86 -2.80
N THR A 41 5.83 -10.80 -2.28
CA THR A 41 5.39 -12.19 -2.12
C THR A 41 4.20 -12.27 -1.16
N GLU A 42 3.47 -13.39 -1.16
CA GLU A 42 2.36 -13.59 -0.22
C GLU A 42 2.82 -13.46 1.24
N ASP A 43 3.99 -14.00 1.59
CA ASP A 43 4.54 -13.93 2.95
C ASP A 43 4.88 -12.50 3.35
N GLU A 44 5.49 -11.72 2.45
CA GLU A 44 5.74 -10.29 2.66
C GLU A 44 4.44 -9.51 2.80
N PHE A 45 3.45 -9.80 1.95
CA PHE A 45 2.12 -9.20 2.01
C PHE A 45 1.43 -9.46 3.35
N ARG A 46 1.51 -10.70 3.86
CA ARG A 46 1.00 -11.07 5.18
C ARG A 46 1.73 -10.34 6.30
N ASN A 47 3.05 -10.22 6.20
CA ASN A 47 3.85 -9.47 7.16
C ASN A 47 3.51 -7.98 7.15
N LEU A 48 3.21 -7.39 5.98
CA LEU A 48 2.73 -6.02 5.90
C LEU A 48 1.43 -5.82 6.69
N PHE A 49 0.48 -6.75 6.63
CA PHE A 49 -0.73 -6.67 7.47
C PHE A 49 -0.40 -6.69 8.97
N LYS A 50 0.52 -7.56 9.41
CA LYS A 50 0.96 -7.62 10.82
C LYS A 50 1.59 -6.31 11.28
N ILE A 51 2.35 -5.65 10.39
CA ILE A 51 2.99 -4.36 10.69
C ILE A 51 1.98 -3.20 10.66
N MET A 52 1.02 -3.23 9.73
CA MET A 52 0.11 -2.11 9.49
C MET A 52 -1.12 -2.11 10.39
N ALA A 53 -1.68 -3.27 10.76
CA ALA A 53 -2.83 -3.37 11.65
C ALA A 53 -2.66 -2.55 12.95
N PRO A 54 -1.59 -2.72 13.75
CA PRO A 54 -1.42 -1.93 14.96
C PRO A 54 -1.20 -0.44 14.68
N LYS A 55 -0.60 -0.07 13.53
CA LYS A 55 -0.37 1.33 13.16
C LYS A 55 -1.67 2.08 12.84
N VAL A 56 -2.70 1.38 12.38
CA VAL A 56 -4.03 1.96 12.15
C VAL A 56 -5.00 1.71 13.31
N GLY A 57 -4.52 1.17 14.43
CA GLY A 57 -5.33 0.93 15.63
C GLY A 57 -6.20 -0.33 15.60
N LEU A 58 -5.86 -1.30 14.72
CA LEU A 58 -6.55 -2.59 14.64
C LEU A 58 -5.71 -3.71 15.28
N GLU A 59 -6.38 -4.64 15.93
CA GLU A 59 -5.77 -5.91 16.31
C GLU A 59 -5.65 -6.81 15.08
N PHE A 60 -4.47 -7.40 14.88
CA PHE A 60 -4.23 -8.30 13.76
C PHE A 60 -5.00 -9.61 13.93
N ASN A 61 -5.75 -10.00 12.89
CA ASN A 61 -6.49 -11.25 12.86
C ASN A 61 -6.04 -12.12 11.68
N GLN A 62 -5.40 -13.26 12.00
CA GLN A 62 -4.87 -14.20 11.01
C GLN A 62 -5.98 -14.83 10.16
N GLU A 63 -7.09 -15.26 10.77
CA GLU A 63 -8.18 -15.91 10.04
C GLU A 63 -8.89 -14.97 9.06
N ALA A 64 -8.99 -13.68 9.43
CA ALA A 64 -9.55 -12.65 8.57
C ALA A 64 -8.64 -12.39 7.35
N LEU A 65 -7.33 -12.40 7.56
CA LEU A 65 -6.35 -12.28 6.48
C LEU A 65 -6.34 -13.51 5.56
N ASP A 66 -6.44 -14.71 6.12
CA ASP A 66 -6.51 -15.95 5.33
C ASP A 66 -7.74 -15.94 4.43
N HIS A 67 -8.89 -15.51 4.96
CA HIS A 67 -10.11 -15.30 4.17
C HIS A 67 -9.89 -14.31 3.02
N LEU A 68 -9.29 -13.15 3.33
CA LEU A 68 -8.99 -12.11 2.35
C LEU A 68 -8.13 -12.64 1.20
N ILE A 69 -7.04 -13.34 1.51
CA ILE A 69 -6.09 -13.83 0.50
C ILE A 69 -6.74 -14.92 -0.37
N GLN A 70 -7.41 -15.89 0.24
CA GLN A 70 -8.01 -16.99 -0.51
C GLN A 70 -9.12 -16.49 -1.45
N ASN A 71 -10.04 -15.67 -0.94
CA ASN A 71 -11.25 -15.32 -1.67
C ASN A 71 -11.10 -14.10 -2.58
N HIS A 72 -10.23 -13.15 -2.25
CA HIS A 72 -10.12 -11.88 -2.98
C HIS A 72 -8.79 -11.67 -3.70
N TYR A 73 -7.81 -12.54 -3.47
CA TYR A 73 -6.53 -12.50 -4.18
C TYR A 73 -6.35 -13.73 -5.05
N LEU A 74 -6.32 -14.92 -4.46
CA LEU A 74 -6.04 -16.16 -5.20
C LEU A 74 -7.18 -16.54 -6.13
N ALA A 75 -8.44 -16.46 -5.68
CA ALA A 75 -9.61 -16.81 -6.49
C ALA A 75 -9.73 -16.04 -7.81
N VAL A 76 -9.32 -14.76 -7.81
CA VAL A 76 -9.39 -13.87 -8.99
C VAL A 76 -8.01 -13.57 -9.59
N LYS A 77 -6.95 -14.24 -9.12
CA LYS A 77 -5.55 -14.03 -9.53
C LYS A 77 -5.11 -12.56 -9.48
N ARG A 78 -5.51 -11.85 -8.43
CA ARG A 78 -5.18 -10.44 -8.23
C ARG A 78 -3.73 -10.31 -7.73
N PRO A 79 -2.92 -9.38 -8.30
CA PRO A 79 -1.56 -9.15 -7.83
C PRO A 79 -1.55 -8.50 -6.45
N PHE A 80 -0.62 -8.92 -5.60
CA PHE A 80 -0.31 -8.26 -4.34
C PHE A 80 0.41 -6.94 -4.62
N ARG A 81 0.03 -5.86 -3.93
CA ARG A 81 0.72 -4.55 -4.00
C ARG A 81 1.05 -4.07 -2.60
N CYS A 82 2.25 -3.51 -2.41
CA CYS A 82 2.73 -3.04 -1.10
C CYS A 82 1.82 -2.01 -0.42
N CYS A 83 1.03 -1.24 -1.17
CA CYS A 83 0.09 -0.26 -0.63
C CYS A 83 -1.21 -0.86 -0.06
N GLN A 84 -1.68 -1.96 -0.65
CA GLN A 84 -3.02 -2.51 -0.37
C GLN A 84 -3.25 -2.86 1.11
N PRO A 85 -2.30 -3.44 1.87
CA PRO A 85 -2.54 -3.75 3.28
C PRO A 85 -2.94 -2.52 4.09
N ARG A 86 -2.24 -1.40 3.92
CA ARG A 86 -2.58 -0.14 4.61
C ARG A 86 -3.94 0.35 4.16
N ASP A 87 -4.18 0.39 2.87
CA ASP A 87 -5.36 1.03 2.31
C ASP A 87 -6.63 0.23 2.64
N LEU A 88 -6.59 -1.11 2.58
CA LEU A 88 -7.69 -1.98 2.99
C LEU A 88 -7.99 -1.85 4.49
N LEU A 89 -6.96 -1.87 5.33
CA LEU A 89 -7.16 -1.68 6.78
C LEU A 89 -7.71 -0.27 7.10
N GLN A 90 -7.29 0.76 6.37
CA GLN A 90 -7.85 2.11 6.52
C GLN A 90 -9.32 2.17 6.09
N GLN A 91 -9.71 1.47 5.02
CA GLN A 91 -11.10 1.34 4.61
C GLN A 91 -11.95 0.65 5.69
N VAL A 92 -11.43 -0.40 6.32
CA VAL A 92 -12.07 -1.05 7.47
C VAL A 92 -12.31 -0.05 8.62
N VAL A 93 -11.27 0.68 9.02
CA VAL A 93 -11.38 1.69 10.11
C VAL A 93 -12.42 2.76 9.76
N ASN A 94 -12.37 3.29 8.54
CA ASN A 94 -13.29 4.31 8.08
C ASN A 94 -14.74 3.81 8.06
N TYR A 95 -14.96 2.56 7.62
CA TYR A 95 -16.27 1.94 7.62
C TYR A 95 -16.82 1.78 9.04
N CYS A 96 -16.03 1.23 9.97
CA CYS A 96 -16.44 1.07 11.37
C CYS A 96 -16.81 2.41 12.01
N HIS A 97 -16.02 3.46 11.77
CA HIS A 97 -16.35 4.81 12.25
C HIS A 97 -17.65 5.36 11.64
N TYR A 98 -17.90 5.09 10.35
CA TYR A 98 -19.12 5.53 9.69
C TYR A 98 -20.37 4.87 10.28
N VAL A 99 -20.32 3.57 10.59
CA VAL A 99 -21.45 2.84 11.20
C VAL A 99 -21.54 2.98 12.72
N GLY A 100 -20.57 3.66 13.36
CA GLY A 100 -20.52 3.84 14.81
C GLY A 100 -20.09 2.59 15.60
N GLU A 101 -19.41 1.65 14.94
CA GLU A 101 -18.91 0.41 15.55
C GLU A 101 -17.43 0.51 15.90
N ARG A 102 -16.96 -0.36 16.81
CA ARG A 102 -15.55 -0.42 17.19
C ARG A 102 -14.72 -1.00 16.02
N PRO A 103 -13.63 -0.35 15.58
CA PRO A 103 -12.76 -0.89 14.55
C PRO A 103 -12.19 -2.27 14.91
N ALA A 104 -12.37 -3.24 14.02
CA ALA A 104 -11.83 -4.59 14.17
C ALA A 104 -11.43 -5.17 12.80
N MET A 105 -10.39 -6.00 12.75
CA MET A 105 -10.03 -6.74 11.54
C MET A 105 -10.89 -8.01 11.46
N SER A 106 -12.04 -7.93 10.78
CA SER A 106 -12.99 -9.04 10.59
C SER A 106 -13.12 -9.42 9.12
N LYS A 107 -13.60 -10.65 8.85
CA LYS A 107 -13.86 -11.14 7.48
C LYS A 107 -14.84 -10.21 6.76
N GLN A 108 -15.97 -9.90 7.40
CA GLN A 108 -17.02 -9.05 6.86
C GLN A 108 -16.53 -7.62 6.51
N TYR A 109 -15.75 -6.99 7.39
CA TYR A 109 -15.27 -5.63 7.11
C TYR A 109 -14.19 -5.62 6.04
N LEU A 110 -13.34 -6.66 5.97
CA LEU A 110 -12.37 -6.82 4.88
C LEU A 110 -13.07 -7.06 3.54
N ASP A 111 -14.16 -7.82 3.52
CA ASP A 111 -14.97 -8.01 2.31
C ASP A 111 -15.53 -6.67 1.83
N TYR A 112 -16.13 -5.89 2.73
CA TYR A 112 -16.59 -4.53 2.42
C TYR A 112 -15.46 -3.63 1.92
N ALA A 113 -14.30 -3.66 2.58
CA ALA A 113 -13.15 -2.87 2.18
C ALA A 113 -12.64 -3.26 0.79
N VAL A 114 -12.65 -4.56 0.44
CA VAL A 114 -12.30 -5.05 -0.89
C VAL A 114 -13.29 -4.58 -1.93
N GLU A 115 -14.59 -4.75 -1.69
CA GLU A 115 -15.64 -4.33 -2.62
C GLU A 115 -15.55 -2.83 -2.92
N ASN A 116 -15.31 -2.01 -1.89
CA ASN A 116 -15.17 -0.57 -2.05
C ASN A 116 -13.83 -0.17 -2.70
N TYR A 117 -12.70 -0.74 -2.26
CA TYR A 117 -11.37 -0.35 -2.73
C TYR A 117 -11.10 -0.77 -4.17
N PHE A 118 -11.52 -1.98 -4.53
CA PHE A 118 -11.37 -2.50 -5.88
C PHE A 118 -12.59 -2.22 -6.76
N ALA A 119 -13.54 -1.40 -6.27
CA ALA A 119 -14.75 -0.89 -6.92
C ALA A 119 -15.00 -1.52 -8.29
N ILE A 120 -15.91 -2.50 -8.32
CA ILE A 120 -16.35 -3.24 -9.50
C ILE A 120 -16.37 -2.33 -10.75
N MET A 121 -15.46 -2.64 -11.68
CA MET A 121 -15.83 -2.79 -13.08
C MET A 121 -15.55 -4.24 -13.46
#